data_AF-A0A5K1K3G5-F1
#
_entry.id   AF-A0A5K1K3G5-F1
#
_cell.length_a   1.000
_cell.length_b   1.000
_cell.length_c   1.000
_cell.angle_alpha   90.00
_cell.angle_beta   90.00
_cell.angle_gamma   90.00
#
_symmetry.space_group_name_H-M   'P 1'
#
loop_
_entity.id
_entity.type
_entity.pdbx_description
1 polymer ?
#
loop_
_entity_poly.entity_id
_entity_poly.type
_entity_poly.pdbx_seq_one_letter_code
_entity_poly.pdbx_strand_id
1 'polypeptide(L)'
;MIMIVFFLCGVSSSSSLRCVQGAWSVPGSISAAPITAPIQTSSPASALGSTATSAPNHVSSNALVPLSYWYGHREMRRNPLLMDRLIRNLGENIRDRYESDTDGRCSGLIVDTPSSFAASSGSGGDHRLTMIKACVDAFQINVILVVGHEKLNVEMQRTYGSRMAVLKIAKSGGNFSVEQVVELDTAYRERIHKYQLQTYFYGHVIDPPVGITSRGYVQGGEQTPDQTLHLSPLSTSVNFGDIVIYRIGEETMAPSSALPIGAARVVSEMQPLVVDPTLGGSGLYNAVLAILAPPNPDESERYDEEILDLPVVGYIAITALDVPNRRMTVLSPSPGLLTGKTAIVGSFEWQE
;
A
#
# COMPACT_ATOMS: atom_id res chain seq x y z
N MET A 1 -5.55 -2.62 24.10
CA MET A 1 -5.32 -2.09 22.74
C MET A 1 -4.67 -3.22 21.93
N ILE A 2 -4.87 -3.34 20.62
CA ILE A 2 -4.15 -4.30 19.79
C ILE A 2 -3.54 -3.49 18.65
N MET A 3 -2.21 -3.35 18.59
CA MET A 3 -1.58 -2.65 17.48
C MET A 3 -1.39 -3.65 16.33
N ILE A 4 -2.45 -3.82 15.54
CA ILE A 4 -2.39 -4.65 14.33
C ILE A 4 -1.83 -3.80 13.20
N VAL A 5 -0.60 -4.07 12.79
CA VAL A 5 0.02 -3.39 11.66
C VAL A 5 0.88 -4.39 10.88
N PHE A 6 0.39 -4.80 9.70
CA PHE A 6 1.14 -4.74 8.45
C PHE A 6 0.35 -5.34 7.28
N PHE A 7 0.49 -4.74 6.09
CA PHE A 7 0.25 -5.39 4.81
C PHE A 7 1.38 -5.03 3.84
N LEU A 8 2.18 -6.02 3.46
CA LEU A 8 3.04 -5.91 2.30
C LEU A 8 2.18 -6.03 1.04
N CYS A 9 1.85 -4.90 0.43
CA CYS A 9 1.11 -4.88 -0.83
C CYS A 9 2.00 -5.42 -1.96
N GLY A 10 1.99 -6.74 -2.14
CA GLY A 10 2.54 -7.42 -3.29
C GLY A 10 1.47 -8.29 -3.94
N VAL A 11 0.86 -7.82 -5.02
CA VAL A 11 0.13 -8.68 -5.95
C VAL A 11 1.13 -9.65 -6.55
N SER A 12 0.89 -10.95 -6.42
CA SER A 12 1.45 -11.91 -7.35
C SER A 12 0.47 -13.05 -7.56
N SER A 13 0.55 -13.61 -8.76
CA SER A 13 -0.08 -14.84 -9.22
C SER A 13 -0.02 -15.94 -8.16
N SER A 14 -1.15 -16.62 -7.94
CA SER A 14 -1.34 -17.82 -7.11
C SER A 14 -1.56 -17.65 -5.58
N SER A 15 -2.73 -18.13 -5.17
CA SER A 15 -3.05 -18.90 -3.95
C SER A 15 -2.52 -18.45 -2.59
N SER A 16 -3.09 -17.37 -2.04
CA SER A 16 -3.37 -17.22 -0.59
C SER A 16 -4.34 -16.05 -0.37
N LEU A 17 -5.38 -16.24 0.46
CA LEU A 17 -6.39 -15.21 0.76
C LEU A 17 -6.05 -14.47 2.04
N ARG A 18 -5.68 -13.19 1.90
CA ARG A 18 -6.34 -12.06 2.55
C ARG A 18 -6.41 -10.92 1.54
N CYS A 19 -7.63 -10.45 1.23
CA CYS A 19 -7.84 -9.21 0.49
C CYS A 19 -7.50 -8.06 1.42
N VAL A 20 -6.25 -7.64 1.45
CA VAL A 20 -5.91 -6.36 2.05
C VAL A 20 -4.91 -5.66 1.17
N GLN A 21 -5.43 -5.32 0.01
CA GLN A 21 -4.78 -4.52 -0.98
C GLN A 21 -4.94 -3.05 -0.56
N GLY A 22 -4.03 -2.50 0.25
CA GLY A 22 -4.24 -1.14 0.78
C GLY A 22 -5.37 -1.04 1.82
N ALA A 23 -5.43 -1.95 2.78
CA ALA A 23 -6.25 -1.90 4.02
C ALA A 23 -7.17 -0.67 4.23
N TRP A 24 -6.52 0.49 4.37
CA TRP A 24 -7.05 1.84 4.56
C TRP A 24 -6.40 2.85 3.58
N SER A 25 -5.49 2.41 2.70
CA SER A 25 -4.70 3.26 1.78
C SER A 25 -4.92 2.81 0.33
N VAL A 26 -4.36 3.49 -0.66
CA VAL A 26 -4.50 3.03 -2.06
C VAL A 26 -3.68 1.75 -2.30
N PRO A 27 -4.07 0.89 -3.27
CA PRO A 27 -3.30 -0.27 -3.65
C PRO A 27 -1.89 0.11 -4.14
N GLY A 28 -0.88 -0.69 -3.81
CA GLY A 28 0.54 -0.39 -4.09
C GLY A 28 1.28 0.28 -2.94
N SER A 29 0.59 0.55 -1.83
CA SER A 29 1.20 1.12 -0.63
C SER A 29 1.51 0.06 0.43
N ILE A 30 2.55 0.30 1.22
CA ILE A 30 2.86 -0.46 2.44
C ILE A 30 2.53 0.47 3.61
N SER A 31 1.73 0.01 4.58
CA SER A 31 1.22 0.91 5.60
C SER A 31 0.98 0.28 6.97
N ALA A 32 0.85 1.16 7.96
CA ALA A 32 0.77 0.88 9.38
C ALA A 32 -0.19 1.82 10.10
N ALA A 33 -1.25 1.29 10.74
CA ALA A 33 -2.15 2.05 11.60
C ALA A 33 -2.45 1.31 12.93
N PRO A 34 -2.46 2.01 14.08
CA PRO A 34 -2.95 1.42 15.34
C PRO A 34 -4.46 1.14 15.27
N ILE A 35 -4.87 -0.01 15.80
CA ILE A 35 -6.30 -0.39 15.89
C ILE A 35 -6.75 -0.29 17.34
N THR A 36 -7.49 0.76 17.65
CA THR A 36 -7.94 1.06 19.02
C THR A 36 -9.38 0.68 19.28
N ALA A 37 -10.15 0.39 18.22
CA ALA A 37 -11.55 0.00 18.29
C ALA A 37 -11.86 -1.14 17.32
N PRO A 38 -12.99 -1.87 17.51
CA PRO A 38 -13.42 -2.91 16.60
C PRO A 38 -13.55 -2.39 15.16
N ILE A 39 -12.97 -3.13 14.21
CA ILE A 39 -13.04 -2.82 12.79
C ILE A 39 -14.49 -3.03 12.33
N GLN A 40 -15.12 -1.96 11.84
CA GLN A 40 -16.39 -2.04 11.16
C GLN A 40 -16.13 -2.06 9.66
N THR A 41 -16.19 -3.25 9.05
CA THR A 41 -16.09 -3.39 7.59
C THR A 41 -17.34 -4.04 7.02
N SER A 42 -17.80 -3.50 5.91
CA SER A 42 -18.93 -4.01 5.12
C SER A 42 -18.56 -4.17 3.64
N SER A 43 -17.31 -3.85 3.28
CA SER A 43 -16.89 -3.68 1.91
C SER A 43 -15.46 -4.22 1.71
N PRO A 44 -15.20 -4.96 0.62
CA PRO A 44 -13.87 -5.45 0.30
C PRO A 44 -12.87 -4.33 -0.05
N ALA A 45 -13.34 -3.10 -0.31
CA ALA A 45 -12.44 -1.95 -0.49
C ALA A 45 -11.84 -1.46 0.84
N SER A 46 -12.62 -1.45 1.91
CA SER A 46 -12.23 -0.92 3.23
C SER A 46 -12.22 -2.04 4.26
N ALA A 47 -11.43 -3.09 3.99
CA ALA A 47 -11.45 -4.32 4.76
C ALA A 47 -11.07 -4.13 6.24
N LEU A 48 -10.31 -3.08 6.56
CA LEU A 48 -9.80 -2.82 7.91
C LEU A 48 -10.18 -1.44 8.47
N GLY A 49 -11.36 -0.95 8.09
CA GLY A 49 -11.84 0.37 8.47
C GLY A 49 -11.41 1.43 7.46
N SER A 50 -11.56 2.71 7.82
CA SER A 50 -11.31 3.85 6.94
C SER A 50 -10.42 4.91 7.59
N THR A 51 -9.74 5.70 6.78
CA THR A 51 -8.86 6.79 7.26
C THR A 51 -9.67 7.98 7.73
N ALA A 52 -9.06 8.77 8.62
CA ALA A 52 -9.64 10.04 9.06
C ALA A 52 -10.03 10.92 7.87
N THR A 53 -11.22 11.52 7.96
CA THR A 53 -11.77 12.42 6.96
C THR A 53 -12.01 13.79 7.60
N SER A 54 -12.33 14.81 6.79
CA SER A 54 -12.70 16.13 7.31
C SER A 54 -14.08 16.14 7.99
N ALA A 55 -14.91 15.12 7.76
CA ALA A 55 -16.21 14.99 8.38
C ALA A 55 -16.08 14.44 9.81
N PRO A 56 -16.93 14.87 10.76
CA PRO A 56 -17.00 14.26 12.08
C PRO A 56 -17.28 12.77 11.97
N ASN A 57 -16.48 11.95 12.64
CA ASN A 57 -16.71 10.52 12.71
C ASN A 57 -16.95 10.10 14.16
N HIS A 58 -18.01 9.34 14.39
CA HIS A 58 -18.36 8.82 15.72
C HIS A 58 -17.65 7.50 16.03
N VAL A 59 -17.11 6.82 15.02
CA VAL A 59 -16.44 5.53 15.15
C VAL A 59 -14.93 5.69 14.92
N SER A 60 -14.12 5.44 15.95
CA SER A 60 -12.67 5.60 15.88
C SER A 60 -11.98 4.62 14.93
N SER A 61 -12.58 3.44 14.63
CA SER A 61 -12.07 2.52 13.61
C SER A 61 -12.25 3.03 12.17
N ASN A 62 -12.96 4.16 11.99
CA ASN A 62 -13.10 4.89 10.73
C ASN A 62 -12.38 6.26 10.76
N ALA A 63 -11.43 6.44 11.69
CA ALA A 63 -10.60 7.63 11.81
C ALA A 63 -9.11 7.26 11.90
N LEU A 64 -8.68 6.24 11.15
CA LEU A 64 -7.30 5.77 11.18
C LEU A 64 -6.34 6.79 10.55
N VAL A 65 -5.15 6.94 11.14
CA VAL A 65 -4.07 7.76 10.60
C VAL A 65 -2.88 6.84 10.31
N PRO A 66 -2.84 6.22 9.12
CA PRO A 66 -1.80 5.28 8.77
C PRO A 66 -0.50 5.99 8.38
N LEU A 67 0.62 5.46 8.85
CA LEU A 67 1.92 5.69 8.22
C LEU A 67 1.97 4.86 6.94
N SER A 68 2.32 5.48 5.81
CA SER A 68 2.30 4.80 4.51
C SER A 68 3.53 5.13 3.68
N TYR A 69 4.01 4.12 2.95
CA TYR A 69 5.07 4.22 1.95
C TYR A 69 4.57 3.76 0.59
N TRP A 70 5.12 4.33 -0.48
CA TRP A 70 4.71 4.01 -1.85
C TRP A 70 5.68 3.05 -2.53
N TYR A 71 5.27 1.79 -2.67
CA TYR A 71 5.96 0.84 -3.55
C TYR A 71 5.51 1.02 -5.00
N GLY A 72 4.24 1.38 -5.19
CA GLY A 72 3.69 1.81 -6.48
C GLY A 72 3.54 0.72 -7.54
N HIS A 73 3.98 -0.51 -7.27
CA HIS A 73 3.87 -1.60 -8.23
C HIS A 73 2.96 -2.73 -7.74
N ARG A 74 2.35 -3.43 -8.69
CA ARG A 74 1.54 -4.61 -8.40
C ARG A 74 2.42 -5.72 -7.84
N GLU A 75 3.53 -6.03 -8.49
CA GLU A 75 4.37 -7.16 -8.12
C GLU A 75 5.61 -6.75 -7.32
N MET A 76 5.77 -7.32 -6.14
CA MET A 76 6.95 -7.11 -5.29
C MET A 76 8.26 -7.56 -5.94
N ARG A 77 8.19 -8.49 -6.91
CA ARG A 77 9.36 -8.97 -7.66
C ARG A 77 9.92 -7.93 -8.63
N ARG A 78 9.17 -6.86 -8.93
CA ARG A 78 9.58 -5.82 -9.86
C ARG A 78 10.77 -5.02 -9.33
N ASN A 79 10.78 -4.70 -8.03
CA ASN A 79 11.88 -3.97 -7.41
C ASN A 79 12.07 -4.45 -5.95
N PRO A 80 12.76 -5.59 -5.74
CA PRO A 80 12.93 -6.16 -4.41
C PRO A 80 13.81 -5.27 -3.51
N LEU A 81 14.74 -4.49 -4.07
CA LEU A 81 15.59 -3.57 -3.29
C LEU A 81 14.78 -2.40 -2.72
N LEU A 82 13.90 -1.80 -3.53
CA LEU A 82 12.97 -0.78 -3.05
C LEU A 82 12.07 -1.35 -1.96
N MET A 83 11.49 -2.52 -2.17
CA MET A 83 10.64 -3.17 -1.18
C MET A 83 11.36 -3.36 0.16
N ASP A 84 12.58 -3.89 0.13
CA ASP A 84 13.41 -4.09 1.31
C ASP A 84 13.66 -2.78 2.08
N ARG A 85 13.98 -1.70 1.36
CA ARG A 85 14.16 -0.37 1.94
C ARG A 85 12.90 0.14 2.60
N LEU A 86 11.75 0.05 1.93
CA LEU A 86 10.46 0.49 2.49
C LEU A 86 10.06 -0.32 3.74
N ILE A 87 10.34 -1.62 3.76
CA ILE A 87 10.14 -2.48 4.95
C ILE A 87 10.97 -1.97 6.13
N ARG A 88 12.25 -1.68 5.89
CA ARG A 88 13.17 -1.17 6.91
C ARG A 88 12.72 0.17 7.47
N ASN A 89 12.42 1.13 6.59
CA ASN A 89 11.94 2.46 6.98
C ASN A 89 10.66 2.40 7.81
N LEU A 90 9.73 1.54 7.42
CA LEU A 90 8.50 1.35 8.17
C LEU A 90 8.74 0.69 9.54
N GLY A 91 9.67 -0.26 9.63
CA GLY A 91 10.06 -0.89 10.89
C GLY A 91 10.75 0.06 11.87
N GLU A 92 11.56 0.99 11.36
CA GLU A 92 12.20 2.05 12.16
C GLU A 92 11.15 3.03 12.71
N ASN A 93 10.29 3.57 11.85
CA ASN A 93 9.26 4.52 12.28
C ASN A 93 8.25 3.91 13.28
N ILE A 94 7.91 2.62 13.16
CA ILE A 94 7.06 1.93 14.15
C ILE A 94 7.76 1.85 15.51
N ARG A 95 9.08 1.64 15.51
CA ARG A 95 9.89 1.54 16.73
C ARG A 95 10.02 2.90 17.42
N ASP A 96 10.24 3.95 16.65
CA ASP A 96 10.25 5.32 17.16
C ASP A 96 8.90 5.66 17.79
N ARG A 97 7.80 5.24 17.14
CA ARG A 97 6.46 5.39 17.70
C ARG A 97 6.29 4.64 19.04
N TYR A 98 6.87 3.45 19.20
CA TYR A 98 6.83 2.70 20.48
C TYR A 98 7.54 3.39 21.65
N GLU A 99 8.47 4.31 21.39
CA GLU A 99 9.11 5.07 22.47
C GLU A 99 8.12 6.02 23.16
N SER A 100 7.11 6.49 22.41
CA SER A 100 6.08 7.42 22.89
C SER A 100 4.72 6.75 23.19
N ASP A 101 4.45 5.57 22.63
CA ASP A 101 3.19 4.83 22.74
C ASP A 101 3.38 3.50 23.49
N THR A 102 3.38 3.55 24.83
CA THR A 102 3.55 2.37 25.68
C THR A 102 2.43 1.35 25.52
N ASP A 103 1.20 1.82 25.31
CA ASP A 103 0.04 0.95 25.13
C ASP A 103 0.13 0.21 23.79
N GLY A 104 0.49 0.92 22.71
CA GLY A 104 0.78 0.34 21.41
C GLY A 104 1.91 -0.69 21.47
N ARG A 105 2.98 -0.39 22.22
CA ARG A 105 4.11 -1.32 22.41
C ARG A 105 3.71 -2.60 23.13
N CYS A 106 2.95 -2.50 24.23
CA CYS A 106 2.46 -3.66 24.98
C CYS A 106 1.49 -4.52 24.16
N SER A 107 0.81 -3.91 23.18
CA SER A 107 -0.17 -4.56 22.32
C SER A 107 0.45 -5.49 21.26
N GLY A 108 1.75 -5.33 20.97
CA GLY A 108 2.46 -6.11 19.96
C GLY A 108 2.15 -5.69 18.52
N LEU A 109 2.59 -6.49 17.55
CA LEU A 109 2.48 -6.23 16.12
C LEU A 109 1.98 -7.48 15.39
N ILE A 110 1.06 -7.31 14.42
CA ILE A 110 0.61 -8.39 13.54
C ILE A 110 0.93 -8.03 12.09
N VAL A 111 1.85 -8.78 11.48
CA VAL A 111 2.31 -8.55 10.11
C VAL A 111 1.64 -9.50 9.13
N ASP A 112 0.91 -8.98 8.14
CA ASP A 112 0.43 -9.76 7.00
C ASP A 112 1.38 -9.65 5.79
N THR A 113 1.56 -10.77 5.12
CA THR A 113 2.54 -10.94 4.03
C THR A 113 1.86 -11.40 2.75
N PRO A 114 2.33 -10.98 1.57
CA PRO A 114 1.74 -11.32 0.28
C PRO A 114 1.93 -12.80 -0.05
N SER A 115 1.07 -13.34 -0.92
CA SER A 115 1.12 -14.76 -1.32
C SER A 115 2.42 -15.16 -2.02
N SER A 116 3.18 -14.21 -2.56
CA SER A 116 4.51 -14.46 -3.13
C SER A 116 5.51 -15.03 -2.12
N PHE A 117 5.25 -14.87 -0.80
CA PHE A 117 6.04 -15.49 0.27
C PHE A 117 5.81 -17.01 0.36
N ALA A 118 4.72 -17.52 -0.21
CA ALA A 118 4.40 -18.94 -0.29
C ALA A 118 4.70 -19.57 -1.66
N ALA A 119 5.02 -18.77 -2.68
CA ALA A 119 5.28 -19.27 -4.02
C ALA A 119 6.57 -20.13 -4.06
N SER A 120 6.42 -21.41 -4.37
CA SER A 120 7.49 -22.42 -4.28
C SER A 120 8.26 -22.67 -5.58
N SER A 121 8.08 -21.88 -6.64
CA SER A 121 8.48 -22.27 -7.99
C SER A 121 9.15 -21.12 -8.77
N GLY A 122 10.48 -21.08 -8.81
CA GLY A 122 11.25 -20.25 -9.76
C GLY A 122 12.65 -19.83 -9.26
N SER A 123 13.47 -19.29 -10.16
CA SER A 123 14.82 -18.72 -9.91
C SER A 123 14.84 -17.53 -8.91
N GLY A 124 13.70 -17.19 -8.29
CA GLY A 124 13.53 -16.14 -7.30
C GLY A 124 13.41 -16.62 -5.85
N GLY A 125 13.79 -17.87 -5.56
CA GLY A 125 13.74 -18.43 -4.19
C GLY A 125 14.52 -17.60 -3.15
N ASP A 126 15.67 -17.06 -3.55
CA ASP A 126 16.55 -16.27 -2.68
C ASP A 126 15.95 -14.90 -2.34
N HIS A 127 15.31 -14.23 -3.31
CA HIS A 127 14.64 -12.94 -3.09
C HIS A 127 13.51 -13.07 -2.07
N ARG A 128 12.72 -14.15 -2.16
CA ARG A 128 11.63 -14.43 -1.22
C ARG A 128 12.14 -14.59 0.22
N LEU A 129 13.17 -15.40 0.42
CA LEU A 129 13.76 -15.60 1.76
C LEU A 129 14.39 -14.32 2.29
N THR A 130 15.01 -13.53 1.42
CA THR A 130 15.55 -12.21 1.76
C THR A 130 14.45 -11.28 2.24
N MET A 131 13.29 -11.23 1.57
CA MET A 131 12.16 -10.40 2.00
C MET A 131 11.56 -10.89 3.32
N ILE A 132 11.43 -12.21 3.53
CA ILE A 132 10.99 -12.77 4.82
C ILE A 132 11.96 -12.34 5.93
N LYS A 133 13.27 -12.46 5.68
CA LYS A 133 14.31 -12.05 6.62
C LYS A 133 14.22 -10.55 6.92
N ALA A 134 14.03 -9.72 5.91
CA ALA A 134 13.85 -8.28 6.06
C ALA A 134 12.68 -7.94 6.98
N CYS A 135 11.53 -8.60 6.81
CA CYS A 135 10.39 -8.43 7.70
C CYS A 135 10.70 -8.87 9.13
N VAL A 136 11.31 -10.05 9.29
CA VAL A 136 11.66 -10.61 10.60
C VAL A 136 12.60 -9.67 11.36
N ASP A 137 13.61 -9.13 10.69
CA ASP A 137 14.61 -8.28 11.32
C ASP A 137 14.10 -6.84 11.55
N ALA A 138 13.40 -6.24 10.57
CA ALA A 138 12.86 -4.87 10.68
C ALA A 138 11.79 -4.75 11.78
N PHE A 139 10.90 -5.75 11.88
CA PHE A 139 9.77 -5.75 12.83
C PHE A 139 10.04 -6.53 14.13
N GLN A 140 11.23 -7.13 14.27
CA GLN A 140 11.60 -7.95 15.42
C GLN A 140 10.57 -9.05 15.73
N ILE A 141 10.20 -9.82 14.70
CA ILE A 141 9.18 -10.87 14.80
C ILE A 141 9.62 -11.98 15.76
N ASN A 142 8.72 -12.39 16.65
CA ASN A 142 8.92 -13.46 17.63
C ASN A 142 8.02 -14.69 17.43
N VAL A 143 7.00 -14.60 16.57
CA VAL A 143 6.09 -15.69 16.21
C VAL A 143 5.80 -15.64 14.71
N ILE A 144 6.01 -16.75 14.01
CA ILE A 144 5.66 -16.93 12.60
C ILE A 144 4.48 -17.90 12.51
N LEU A 145 3.40 -17.47 11.85
CA LEU A 145 2.23 -18.29 11.58
C LEU A 145 2.21 -18.71 10.11
N VAL A 146 2.22 -20.01 9.83
CA VAL A 146 2.17 -20.56 8.47
C VAL A 146 0.81 -21.20 8.21
N VAL A 147 0.05 -20.64 7.27
CA VAL A 147 -1.33 -21.05 6.98
C VAL A 147 -1.38 -22.04 5.81
N GLY A 148 -1.71 -23.31 6.10
CA GLY A 148 -2.01 -24.36 5.13
C GLY A 148 -0.98 -24.57 4.02
N HIS A 149 0.31 -24.38 4.32
CA HIS A 149 1.40 -24.56 3.36
C HIS A 149 2.57 -25.34 3.98
N GLU A 150 2.64 -26.64 3.71
CA GLU A 150 3.56 -27.56 4.39
C GLU A 150 5.03 -27.28 4.12
N LYS A 151 5.39 -27.07 2.86
CA LYS A 151 6.79 -26.86 2.45
C LYS A 151 7.38 -25.61 3.11
N LEU A 152 6.58 -24.55 3.17
CA LEU A 152 6.94 -23.29 3.82
C LEU A 152 7.08 -23.48 5.33
N ASN A 153 6.20 -24.28 5.95
CA ASN A 153 6.31 -24.57 7.38
C ASN A 153 7.63 -25.28 7.71
N VAL A 154 7.99 -26.33 6.95
CA VAL A 154 9.27 -27.03 7.14
C VAL A 154 10.46 -26.09 6.93
N GLU A 155 10.41 -25.23 5.92
CA GLU A 155 11.48 -24.26 5.63
C GLU A 155 11.62 -23.20 6.73
N MET A 156 10.51 -22.63 7.21
CA MET A 156 10.50 -21.67 8.31
C MET A 156 10.92 -22.31 9.63
N GLN A 157 10.48 -23.54 9.91
CA GLN A 157 10.90 -24.29 11.09
C GLN A 157 12.40 -24.55 11.08
N ARG A 158 12.97 -24.93 9.93
CA ARG A 158 14.41 -25.15 9.76
C ARG A 158 15.22 -23.86 9.95
N THR A 159 14.71 -22.73 9.45
CA THR A 159 15.45 -21.46 9.42
C THR A 159 15.32 -20.68 10.72
N TYR A 160 14.13 -20.63 11.30
CA TYR A 160 13.78 -19.76 12.43
C TYR A 160 13.34 -20.52 13.69
N GLY A 161 13.09 -21.83 13.63
CA GLY A 161 12.52 -22.59 14.75
C GLY A 161 13.41 -22.67 16.01
N SER A 162 14.70 -22.35 15.90
CA SER A 162 15.60 -22.19 17.06
C SER A 162 15.60 -20.77 17.64
N ARG A 163 15.21 -19.75 16.86
CA ARG A 163 15.22 -18.33 17.24
C ARG A 163 13.84 -17.87 17.74
N MET A 164 12.76 -18.46 17.23
CA MET A 164 11.38 -18.00 17.48
C MET A 164 10.34 -19.10 17.27
N ALA A 165 9.12 -18.86 17.73
CA ALA A 165 8.03 -19.81 17.58
C ALA A 165 7.52 -19.83 16.12
N VAL A 166 7.48 -21.02 15.51
CA VAL A 166 6.91 -21.22 14.18
C VAL A 166 5.72 -22.16 14.33
N LEU A 167 4.52 -21.66 14.04
CA LEU A 167 3.27 -22.39 14.23
C LEU A 167 2.56 -22.61 12.89
N LYS A 168 2.07 -23.83 12.68
CA LYS A 168 1.26 -24.18 11.52
C LYS A 168 -0.21 -24.05 11.85
N ILE A 169 -0.97 -23.40 10.99
CA ILE A 169 -2.43 -23.25 11.10
C ILE A 169 -3.06 -23.93 9.88
N ALA A 170 -4.09 -24.76 10.13
CA ALA A 170 -4.87 -25.33 9.04
C ALA A 170 -5.68 -24.24 8.32
N LYS A 171 -5.86 -24.38 7.01
CA LYS A 171 -6.82 -23.53 6.29
C LYS A 171 -8.21 -23.79 6.84
N SER A 172 -9.02 -22.74 6.98
CA SER A 172 -10.44 -22.90 7.34
C SER A 172 -11.13 -23.75 6.27
N GLY A 173 -11.66 -24.90 6.68
CA GLY A 173 -12.26 -25.89 5.78
C GLY A 173 -12.78 -27.09 6.58
N GLY A 174 -14.05 -27.05 6.96
CA GLY A 174 -14.79 -28.20 7.48
C GLY A 174 -15.76 -28.73 6.42
N ASN A 175 -16.02 -30.04 6.44
CA ASN A 175 -16.94 -30.77 5.55
C ASN A 175 -18.43 -30.29 5.64
N PHE A 176 -18.72 -29.20 6.36
CA PHE A 176 -20.08 -28.71 6.60
C PHE A 176 -20.17 -27.19 6.74
N SER A 177 -19.25 -26.43 6.14
CA SER A 177 -19.15 -24.99 6.39
C SER A 177 -19.30 -24.19 5.10
N VAL A 178 -20.34 -23.36 5.04
CA VAL A 178 -20.71 -22.42 3.97
C VAL A 178 -19.65 -21.31 3.78
N GLU A 179 -18.66 -21.24 4.67
CA GLU A 179 -17.55 -20.28 4.64
C GLU A 179 -16.25 -21.01 4.29
N GLN A 180 -16.01 -21.21 2.99
CA GLN A 180 -14.76 -21.75 2.48
C GLN A 180 -13.83 -20.61 2.04
N VAL A 181 -12.52 -20.83 2.18
CA VAL A 181 -11.50 -19.95 1.58
C VAL A 181 -11.49 -20.19 0.07
N VAL A 182 -12.06 -19.26 -0.71
CA VAL A 182 -12.22 -19.38 -2.17
C VAL A 182 -11.08 -18.69 -2.91
N GLU A 183 -10.50 -19.34 -3.91
CA GLU A 183 -9.47 -18.72 -4.75
C GLU A 183 -10.03 -17.52 -5.54
N LEU A 184 -9.35 -16.37 -5.43
CA LEU A 184 -9.72 -15.15 -6.14
C LEU A 184 -8.92 -15.03 -7.43
N ASP A 185 -9.63 -14.83 -8.53
CA ASP A 185 -9.05 -14.63 -9.85
C ASP A 185 -8.49 -13.21 -10.03
N THR A 186 -7.68 -13.03 -11.08
CA THR A 186 -7.06 -11.74 -11.39
C THR A 186 -8.09 -10.65 -11.66
N ALA A 187 -9.19 -10.98 -12.33
CA ALA A 187 -10.26 -10.04 -12.66
C ALA A 187 -11.01 -9.53 -11.41
N TYR A 188 -11.23 -10.38 -10.40
CA TYR A 188 -11.74 -9.92 -9.10
C TYR A 188 -10.77 -8.95 -8.44
N ARG A 189 -9.46 -9.27 -8.39
CA ARG A 189 -8.46 -8.40 -7.77
C ARG A 189 -8.42 -7.02 -8.44
N GLU A 190 -8.42 -6.97 -9.77
CA GLU A 190 -8.48 -5.71 -10.53
C GLU A 190 -9.71 -4.86 -10.17
N ARG A 191 -10.88 -5.50 -10.05
CA ARG A 191 -12.10 -4.81 -9.60
C ARG A 191 -11.95 -4.25 -8.18
N ILE A 192 -11.36 -5.01 -7.26
CA ILE A 192 -11.10 -4.53 -5.89
C ILE A 192 -10.14 -3.35 -5.89
N HIS A 193 -9.07 -3.35 -6.70
CA HIS A 193 -8.12 -2.22 -6.73
C HIS A 193 -8.79 -0.96 -7.26
N LYS A 194 -9.61 -1.08 -8.32
CA LYS A 194 -10.40 0.03 -8.84
C LYS A 194 -11.32 0.57 -7.74
N TYR A 195 -12.01 -0.33 -7.05
CA TYR A 195 -12.94 0.04 -6.00
C TYR A 195 -12.25 0.70 -4.80
N GLN A 196 -11.04 0.27 -4.43
CA GLN A 196 -10.24 0.89 -3.38
C GLN A 196 -9.75 2.29 -3.73
N LEU A 197 -9.28 2.49 -4.95
CA LEU A 197 -8.94 3.82 -5.43
C LEU A 197 -10.17 4.73 -5.42
N GLN A 198 -11.32 4.24 -5.90
CA GLN A 198 -12.58 4.99 -5.87
C GLN A 198 -13.00 5.32 -4.44
N THR A 199 -12.90 4.36 -3.51
CA THR A 199 -13.17 4.58 -2.09
C THR A 199 -12.19 5.55 -1.44
N TYR A 200 -10.94 5.62 -1.89
CA TYR A 200 -10.01 6.63 -1.37
C TYR A 200 -10.45 8.06 -1.69
N PHE A 201 -10.92 8.32 -2.92
CA PHE A 201 -11.33 9.67 -3.34
C PHE A 201 -12.76 10.03 -2.98
N TYR A 202 -13.70 9.11 -3.21
CA TYR A 202 -15.15 9.33 -3.08
C TYR A 202 -15.76 8.64 -1.85
N GLY A 203 -14.98 7.84 -1.14
CA GLY A 203 -15.45 7.04 -0.02
C GLY A 203 -16.42 5.94 -0.45
N HIS A 204 -17.29 5.49 0.46
CA HIS A 204 -18.19 4.38 0.22
C HIS A 204 -19.65 4.71 0.56
N VAL A 205 -20.51 4.56 -0.45
CA VAL A 205 -21.97 4.56 -0.31
C VAL A 205 -22.47 3.15 -0.08
N ILE A 206 -22.96 2.86 1.12
CA ILE A 206 -23.73 1.64 1.45
C ILE A 206 -25.20 1.96 1.21
N ASP A 207 -25.75 1.38 0.15
CA ASP A 207 -27.19 1.47 -0.12
C ASP A 207 -27.97 0.54 0.83
N PRO A 208 -29.10 0.99 1.38
CA PRO A 208 -29.95 0.13 2.19
C PRO A 208 -30.54 -1.00 1.33
N PRO A 209 -30.73 -2.21 1.91
CA PRO A 209 -31.47 -3.27 1.24
C PRO A 209 -32.86 -2.81 0.78
N VAL A 210 -33.30 -3.31 -0.38
CA VAL A 210 -34.62 -3.00 -0.94
C VAL A 210 -35.73 -3.29 0.08
N GLY A 211 -36.59 -2.30 0.33
CA GLY A 211 -37.72 -2.42 1.27
C GLY A 211 -37.49 -1.84 2.67
N ILE A 212 -36.27 -1.38 3.00
CA ILE A 212 -35.99 -0.67 4.26
C ILE A 212 -36.00 0.84 4.00
N THR A 213 -36.99 1.56 4.53
CA THR A 213 -37.18 3.02 4.34
C THR A 213 -36.57 3.88 5.44
N SER A 214 -36.04 3.27 6.52
CA SER A 214 -35.48 4.00 7.66
C SER A 214 -34.07 4.50 7.37
N ARG A 215 -33.84 5.81 7.57
CA ARG A 215 -32.56 6.51 7.38
C ARG A 215 -31.51 6.24 8.46
N GLY A 216 -31.84 5.48 9.50
CA GLY A 216 -30.90 5.04 10.52
C GLY A 216 -30.71 3.54 10.45
N TYR A 217 -29.63 3.10 9.80
CA TYR A 217 -29.15 1.72 9.99
C TYR A 217 -28.08 1.71 11.09
N VAL A 218 -27.92 0.52 11.67
CA VAL A 218 -26.97 0.28 12.75
C VAL A 218 -25.91 -0.65 12.20
N GLN A 219 -24.69 -0.16 11.98
CA GLN A 219 -23.56 -1.01 11.58
C GLN A 219 -22.80 -1.42 12.84
N GLY A 220 -22.73 -2.73 13.12
CA GLY A 220 -21.98 -3.24 14.28
C GLY A 220 -22.52 -2.80 15.66
N GLY A 221 -23.82 -2.47 15.77
CA GLY A 221 -24.45 -2.08 17.04
C GLY A 221 -24.53 -0.57 17.29
N GLU A 222 -23.95 0.27 16.42
CA GLU A 222 -24.01 1.73 16.54
C GLU A 222 -24.80 2.38 15.40
N GLN A 223 -25.59 3.41 15.72
CA GLN A 223 -26.31 4.21 14.72
C GLN A 223 -25.30 4.88 13.80
N THR A 224 -25.33 4.57 12.51
CA THR A 224 -24.63 5.38 11.52
C THR A 224 -25.52 6.57 11.22
N PRO A 225 -25.20 7.79 11.68
CA PRO A 225 -26.00 8.95 11.31
C PRO A 225 -25.95 9.09 9.78
N ASP A 226 -27.12 9.39 9.21
CA ASP A 226 -27.42 9.65 7.80
C ASP A 226 -26.20 9.66 6.86
N GLN A 227 -26.19 8.72 5.90
CA GLN A 227 -25.41 8.80 4.66
C GLN A 227 -23.90 8.65 4.88
N THR A 228 -23.46 7.39 4.78
CA THR A 228 -22.31 6.93 3.97
C THR A 228 -21.12 7.87 3.85
N LEU A 229 -19.91 7.40 4.14
CA LEU A 229 -18.62 8.06 3.89
C LEU A 229 -18.53 8.57 2.42
N HIS A 230 -19.23 9.64 2.04
CA HIS A 230 -19.30 10.16 0.68
C HIS A 230 -18.40 11.38 0.65
N LEU A 231 -17.21 11.16 0.14
CA LEU A 231 -16.17 12.18 0.06
C LEU A 231 -16.34 12.98 -1.23
N SER A 232 -15.93 14.24 -1.19
CA SER A 232 -16.01 15.15 -2.32
C SER A 232 -14.59 15.53 -2.74
N PRO A 233 -13.93 14.70 -3.58
CA PRO A 233 -12.59 15.00 -4.04
C PRO A 233 -12.61 16.22 -4.97
N LEU A 234 -11.47 16.88 -5.11
CA LEU A 234 -11.33 18.08 -5.91
C LEU A 234 -10.49 17.82 -7.15
N SER A 235 -11.04 18.16 -8.31
CA SER A 235 -10.32 18.20 -9.59
C SER A 235 -9.79 19.61 -9.82
N THR A 236 -8.48 19.77 -9.95
CA THR A 236 -7.82 21.06 -10.16
C THR A 236 -6.84 21.01 -11.33
N SER A 237 -6.68 22.12 -12.03
CA SER A 237 -5.68 22.24 -13.09
C SER A 237 -4.44 22.97 -12.58
N VAL A 238 -3.30 22.28 -12.58
CA VAL A 238 -2.00 22.77 -12.08
C VAL A 238 -0.97 22.82 -13.21
N ASN A 239 0.10 23.61 -13.05
CA ASN A 239 1.19 23.67 -14.02
C ASN A 239 2.08 22.44 -13.88
N PHE A 240 2.76 22.04 -14.96
CA PHE A 240 3.74 20.94 -14.90
C PHE A 240 4.89 21.19 -13.91
N GLY A 241 5.21 22.45 -13.63
CA GLY A 241 6.25 22.81 -12.66
C GLY A 241 5.76 22.90 -11.20
N ASP A 242 4.46 22.76 -10.94
CA ASP A 242 3.93 22.81 -9.57
C ASP A 242 4.29 21.55 -8.78
N ILE A 243 4.41 20.40 -9.46
CA ILE A 243 4.70 19.10 -8.84
C ILE A 243 5.91 18.48 -9.52
N VAL A 244 6.92 18.07 -8.76
CA VAL A 244 8.05 17.30 -9.28
C VAL A 244 7.73 15.81 -9.18
N ILE A 245 7.63 15.14 -10.32
CA ILE A 245 7.24 13.73 -10.40
C ILE A 245 8.47 12.86 -10.65
N TYR A 246 8.69 11.88 -9.77
CA TYR A 246 9.75 10.88 -9.89
C TYR A 246 9.18 9.50 -10.22
N ARG A 247 9.96 8.71 -10.95
CA ARG A 247 9.78 7.27 -11.14
C ARG A 247 11.00 6.56 -10.55
N ILE A 248 10.79 5.46 -9.83
CA ILE A 248 11.89 4.72 -9.20
C ILE A 248 12.29 3.55 -10.10
N GLY A 249 13.54 3.55 -10.54
CA GLY A 249 14.09 2.54 -11.44
C GLY A 249 13.59 2.63 -12.88
N GLU A 250 14.33 2.01 -13.81
CA GLU A 250 13.95 1.94 -15.23
C GLU A 250 13.12 0.68 -15.52
N GLU A 251 12.00 0.82 -16.26
CA GLU A 251 11.27 -0.32 -16.84
C GLU A 251 11.84 -0.75 -18.20
N THR A 252 12.42 0.20 -18.95
CA THR A 252 12.91 -0.02 -20.31
C THR A 252 14.41 0.06 -20.38
N MET A 253 14.99 -1.07 -20.74
CA MET A 253 16.38 -1.21 -21.13
C MET A 253 16.76 -0.29 -22.30
N ALA A 254 17.65 0.68 -22.07
CA ALA A 254 18.34 1.38 -23.17
C ALA A 254 19.06 0.34 -24.07
N PRO A 255 18.99 0.48 -25.41
CA PRO A 255 19.62 -0.44 -26.34
C PRO A 255 21.14 -0.47 -26.14
N SER A 256 21.76 -1.64 -26.33
CA SER A 256 23.20 -1.85 -26.13
C SER A 256 24.10 -0.96 -26.99
N SER A 257 23.54 -0.32 -28.03
CA SER A 257 24.20 0.68 -28.86
C SER A 257 24.50 2.01 -28.16
N ALA A 258 23.87 2.28 -27.01
CA ALA A 258 24.08 3.50 -26.22
C ALA A 258 25.13 3.36 -25.10
N LEU A 259 25.71 2.16 -24.91
CA LEU A 259 26.70 1.89 -23.86
C LEU A 259 28.13 1.84 -24.42
N PRO A 260 29.13 2.41 -23.72
CA PRO A 260 30.53 2.28 -24.10
C PRO A 260 30.98 0.81 -24.13
N ILE A 261 31.85 0.48 -25.08
CA ILE A 261 32.44 -0.86 -25.21
C ILE A 261 33.15 -1.22 -23.89
N GLY A 262 32.70 -2.32 -23.25
CA GLY A 262 33.27 -2.84 -22.01
C GLY A 262 32.50 -2.47 -20.72
N ALA A 263 31.48 -1.61 -20.79
CA ALA A 263 30.63 -1.32 -19.64
C ALA A 263 29.59 -2.44 -19.43
N ALA A 264 29.64 -3.09 -18.26
CA ALA A 264 28.56 -3.99 -17.84
C ALA A 264 27.33 -3.14 -17.48
N ARG A 265 26.17 -3.55 -17.97
CA ARG A 265 24.89 -2.90 -17.68
C ARG A 265 24.60 -2.99 -16.18
N VAL A 266 24.49 -1.85 -15.51
CA VAL A 266 23.92 -1.75 -14.17
C VAL A 266 22.70 -0.86 -14.28
N VAL A 267 21.51 -1.45 -14.26
CA VAL A 267 20.27 -0.69 -14.06
C VAL A 267 20.31 -0.26 -12.60
N SER A 268 20.27 1.03 -12.33
CA SER A 268 20.12 1.49 -10.95
C SER A 268 18.66 1.31 -10.55
N GLU A 269 18.35 0.15 -9.96
CA GLU A 269 16.98 -0.24 -9.59
C GLU A 269 16.35 0.71 -8.57
N MET A 270 17.16 1.45 -7.80
CA MET A 270 16.70 2.41 -6.79
C MET A 270 16.87 3.87 -7.22
N GLN A 271 17.39 4.17 -8.42
CA GLN A 271 17.59 5.56 -8.80
C GLN A 271 16.26 6.26 -9.07
N PRO A 272 16.00 7.42 -8.43
CA PRO A 272 14.88 8.25 -8.80
C PRO A 272 15.14 9.01 -10.10
N LEU A 273 14.18 8.94 -11.02
CA LEU A 273 14.24 9.62 -12.31
C LEU A 273 13.09 10.61 -12.42
N VAL A 274 13.40 11.88 -12.67
CA VAL A 274 12.38 12.90 -12.90
C VAL A 274 11.65 12.59 -14.21
N VAL A 275 10.32 12.53 -14.16
CA VAL A 275 9.46 12.28 -15.31
C VAL A 275 9.06 13.61 -15.94
N ASP A 276 9.34 13.77 -17.23
CA ASP A 276 8.90 14.93 -18.00
C ASP A 276 7.46 14.71 -18.53
N PRO A 277 6.46 15.51 -18.09
CA PRO A 277 5.09 15.38 -18.54
C PRO A 277 4.87 15.71 -20.02
N THR A 278 5.81 16.39 -20.67
CA THR A 278 5.70 16.81 -22.08
C THR A 278 6.06 15.70 -23.07
N LEU A 279 6.77 14.67 -22.61
CA LEU A 279 7.20 13.56 -23.46
C LEU A 279 6.02 12.64 -23.80
N GLY A 280 5.88 12.32 -25.09
CA GLY A 280 4.97 11.28 -25.56
C GLY A 280 5.37 9.93 -24.97
N GLY A 281 4.49 9.32 -24.17
CA GLY A 281 4.80 8.09 -23.44
C GLY A 281 5.31 8.29 -22.00
N SER A 282 5.17 9.50 -21.42
CA SER A 282 5.47 9.75 -20.00
C SER A 282 4.72 8.82 -19.03
N GLY A 283 3.61 8.22 -19.48
CA GLY A 283 2.80 7.29 -18.69
C GLY A 283 2.09 7.99 -17.53
N LEU A 284 1.87 9.30 -17.64
CA LEU A 284 1.24 10.10 -16.60
C LEU A 284 -0.28 10.23 -16.75
N TYR A 285 -0.84 9.98 -17.95
CA TYR A 285 -2.29 9.99 -18.13
C TYR A 285 -2.92 8.86 -17.32
N ASN A 286 -3.91 9.19 -16.49
CA ASN A 286 -4.53 8.28 -15.52
C ASN A 286 -3.58 7.76 -14.44
N ALA A 287 -2.36 8.27 -14.30
CA ALA A 287 -1.43 7.76 -13.31
C ALA A 287 -1.83 8.16 -11.89
N VAL A 288 -1.71 7.21 -10.96
CA VAL A 288 -1.78 7.47 -9.51
C VAL A 288 -0.40 7.87 -9.01
N LEU A 289 -0.32 9.00 -8.30
CA LEU A 289 0.89 9.53 -7.70
C LEU A 289 0.78 9.51 -6.19
N ALA A 290 1.87 9.18 -5.51
CA ALA A 290 2.02 9.37 -4.07
C ALA A 290 2.72 10.69 -3.78
N ILE A 291 2.08 11.58 -3.03
CA ILE A 291 2.67 12.84 -2.56
C ILE A 291 3.52 12.55 -1.32
N LEU A 292 4.81 12.88 -1.38
CA LEU A 292 5.74 12.65 -0.28
C LEU A 292 5.61 13.74 0.78
N ALA A 293 5.96 13.39 2.01
CA ALA A 293 6.22 14.35 3.07
C ALA A 293 7.37 15.29 2.67
N PRO A 294 7.37 16.54 3.13
CA PRO A 294 8.52 17.41 2.93
C PRO A 294 9.77 16.79 3.58
N PRO A 295 10.95 16.92 2.96
CA PRO A 295 12.21 16.48 3.56
C PRO A 295 12.46 17.25 4.87
N ASN A 296 13.29 16.67 5.74
CA ASN A 296 13.61 17.30 7.01
C ASN A 296 14.36 18.62 6.75
N PRO A 297 13.86 19.78 7.25
CA PRO A 297 14.53 21.05 7.03
C PRO A 297 15.92 21.13 7.68
N ASP A 298 16.17 20.31 8.71
CA ASP A 298 17.43 20.33 9.48
C ASP A 298 18.55 19.47 8.85
N GLU A 299 18.25 18.70 7.81
CA GLU A 299 19.26 17.93 7.08
C GLU A 299 19.97 18.78 6.02
N SER A 300 21.24 19.10 6.29
CA SER A 300 22.11 19.87 5.40
C SER A 300 22.67 19.07 4.23
N GLU A 301 22.70 17.73 4.35
CA GLU A 301 23.19 16.83 3.31
C GLU A 301 22.03 16.07 2.67
N ARG A 302 21.51 16.59 1.57
CA ARG A 302 20.54 15.88 0.74
C ARG A 302 21.28 14.95 -0.21
N TYR A 303 20.92 13.67 -0.18
CA TYR A 303 21.40 12.69 -1.15
C TYR A 303 20.25 12.27 -2.08
N ASP A 304 20.58 11.89 -3.31
CA ASP A 304 19.60 11.71 -4.39
C ASP A 304 18.48 10.69 -4.06
N GLU A 305 18.76 9.75 -3.15
CA GLU A 305 17.84 8.69 -2.74
C GLU A 305 17.01 9.00 -1.49
N GLU A 306 17.17 10.17 -0.87
CA GLU A 306 16.42 10.59 0.34
C GLU A 306 14.90 10.48 0.12
N ILE A 307 14.43 10.75 -1.11
CA ILE A 307 13.02 10.68 -1.45
C ILE A 307 12.40 9.28 -1.28
N LEU A 308 13.21 8.23 -1.25
CA LEU A 308 12.76 6.85 -1.02
C LEU A 308 12.45 6.58 0.45
N ASP A 309 12.92 7.44 1.35
CA ASP A 309 12.75 7.30 2.81
C ASP A 309 11.60 8.14 3.35
N LEU A 310 11.06 9.03 2.52
CA LEU A 310 9.96 9.91 2.90
C LEU A 310 8.62 9.17 2.92
N PRO A 311 7.83 9.30 3.99
CA PRO A 311 6.49 8.76 4.03
C PRO A 311 5.54 9.51 3.08
N VAL A 312 4.44 8.87 2.75
CA VAL A 312 3.39 9.43 1.89
C VAL A 312 2.39 10.22 2.72
N VAL A 313 2.10 11.44 2.29
CA VAL A 313 1.07 12.31 2.87
C VAL A 313 -0.32 11.98 2.31
N GLY A 314 -0.38 11.64 1.03
CA GLY A 314 -1.62 11.29 0.35
C GLY A 314 -1.39 10.91 -1.11
N TYR A 315 -2.46 10.55 -1.78
CA TYR A 315 -2.42 10.08 -3.17
C TYR A 315 -3.27 10.99 -4.05
N ILE A 316 -2.81 11.22 -5.27
CA ILE A 316 -3.53 12.00 -6.29
C ILE A 316 -3.57 11.22 -7.60
N ALA A 317 -4.48 11.56 -8.49
CA ALA A 317 -4.54 10.96 -9.83
C ALA A 317 -4.49 12.06 -10.90
N ILE A 318 -3.69 11.86 -11.94
CA ILE A 318 -3.70 12.74 -13.11
C ILE A 318 -4.82 12.27 -14.05
N THR A 319 -5.81 13.12 -14.31
CA THR A 319 -6.96 12.79 -15.17
C THR A 319 -6.86 13.40 -16.57
N ALA A 320 -6.04 14.43 -16.76
CA ALA A 320 -5.79 15.00 -18.08
C ALA A 320 -4.40 15.66 -18.17
N LEU A 321 -3.83 15.67 -19.37
CA LEU A 321 -2.57 16.34 -19.70
C LEU A 321 -2.80 17.33 -20.84
N ASP A 322 -2.55 18.61 -20.59
CA ASP A 322 -2.57 19.69 -21.56
C ASP A 322 -1.12 20.13 -21.83
N VAL A 323 -0.46 19.39 -22.72
CA VAL A 323 0.93 19.63 -23.10
C VAL A 323 1.12 21.03 -23.73
N PRO A 324 0.26 21.51 -24.65
CA PRO A 324 0.39 22.85 -25.23
C PRO A 324 0.41 23.97 -24.18
N ASN A 325 -0.47 23.91 -23.18
CA ASN A 325 -0.53 24.93 -22.12
C ASN A 325 0.37 24.62 -20.92
N ARG A 326 1.12 23.51 -20.94
CA ARG A 326 1.97 23.01 -19.85
C ARG A 326 1.21 22.82 -18.53
N ARG A 327 -0.03 22.31 -18.60
CA ARG A 327 -0.92 22.08 -17.46
C ARG A 327 -1.38 20.62 -17.38
N MET A 328 -1.63 20.14 -16.17
CA MET A 328 -2.27 18.85 -15.92
C MET A 328 -3.50 19.03 -15.05
N THR A 329 -4.51 18.18 -15.22
CA THR A 329 -5.65 18.09 -14.31
C THR A 329 -5.41 16.97 -13.32
N VAL A 330 -5.53 17.30 -12.04
CA VAL A 330 -5.24 16.42 -10.91
C VAL A 330 -6.50 16.27 -10.06
N LEU A 331 -6.91 15.03 -9.83
CA LEU A 331 -7.87 14.63 -8.81
C LEU A 331 -7.16 14.46 -7.47
N SER A 332 -7.64 15.18 -6.46
CA SER A 332 -7.08 15.21 -5.10
C SER A 332 -8.15 14.92 -4.06
N PRO A 333 -7.83 14.24 -2.95
CA PRO A 333 -8.82 13.89 -1.92
C PRO A 333 -9.25 15.11 -1.10
N SER A 334 -8.46 16.19 -1.08
CA SER A 334 -8.74 17.41 -0.33
C SER A 334 -8.25 18.66 -1.08
N PRO A 335 -8.88 19.82 -0.83
CA PRO A 335 -8.40 21.09 -1.36
C PRO A 335 -7.05 21.44 -0.69
N GLY A 336 -5.95 21.25 -1.40
CA GLY A 336 -4.60 21.54 -0.91
C GLY A 336 -3.73 22.17 -1.99
N LEU A 337 -2.72 22.94 -1.57
CA LEU A 337 -1.74 23.50 -2.49
C LEU A 337 -0.76 22.38 -2.90
N LEU A 338 -0.69 22.13 -4.21
CA LEU A 338 0.22 21.14 -4.81
C LEU A 338 1.57 21.74 -5.23
N THR A 339 1.69 23.08 -5.26
CA THR A 339 2.93 23.79 -5.63
C THR A 339 4.08 23.45 -4.69
N GLY A 340 5.21 23.06 -5.28
CA GLY A 340 6.44 22.69 -4.57
C GLY A 340 6.41 21.29 -3.95
N LYS A 341 5.40 20.48 -4.27
CA LYS A 341 5.31 19.10 -3.79
C LYS A 341 6.15 18.15 -4.64
N THR A 342 6.68 17.13 -3.99
CA THR A 342 7.35 16.00 -4.63
C THR A 342 6.41 14.81 -4.65
N ALA A 343 6.35 14.12 -5.79
CA ALA A 343 5.50 12.95 -5.98
C ALA A 343 6.25 11.80 -6.63
N ILE A 344 5.84 10.56 -6.33
CA ILE A 344 6.33 9.36 -7.01
C ILE A 344 5.19 8.72 -7.81
N VAL A 345 5.44 8.41 -9.08
CA VAL A 345 4.51 7.68 -9.95
C VAL A 345 4.70 6.17 -9.83
N GLY A 346 3.59 5.43 -9.74
CA GLY A 346 3.58 3.96 -9.77
C GLY A 346 3.04 3.38 -11.08
N SER A 347 2.79 2.07 -11.09
CA SER A 347 2.12 1.34 -12.17
C SER A 347 0.60 1.20 -11.97
N PHE A 348 0.01 1.96 -11.04
CA PHE A 348 -1.43 1.95 -10.81
C PHE A 348 -2.09 3.09 -11.59
N GLU A 349 -3.20 2.76 -12.25
CA GLU A 349 -3.96 3.69 -13.06
C GLU A 349 -5.33 3.95 -12.43
N TRP A 350 -5.72 5.22 -12.43
CA TRP A 350 -7.05 5.69 -12.10
C TRP A 350 -8.01 5.43 -13.26
N GLN A 351 -9.19 4.93 -12.94
CA GLN A 351 -10.27 4.75 -13.89
C GLN A 351 -11.55 5.28 -13.26
N GLU A 352 -12.20 6.20 -13.97
CA GLU A 352 -13.48 6.78 -13.57
C GLU A 352 -14.60 5.73 -13.49
#